data_AF-A0A842B5E1-F1
#
_entry.id   AF-A0A842B5E1-F1
#
_cell.length_a   1.000
_cell.length_b   1.000
_cell.length_c   1.000
_cell.angle_alpha   90.00
_cell.angle_beta   90.00
_cell.angle_gamma   90.00
#
_symmetry.space_group_name_H-M   'P 1'
#
loop_
_entity.id
_entity.type
_entity.pdbx_description
1 polymer ?
#
loop_
_entity_poly.entity_id
_entity_poly.type
_entity_poly.pdbx_seq_one_letter_code
_entity_poly.pdbx_strand_id
1 'polypeptide(L)'
;MLIVALLVIVVTMYVFIYIESLYDFPIAIIRFNGILFATFFIQLLIITLIITRINKNLMEANKKRIQSEQLKRYITSMETISMDMSQFKHDYINILSSLHGYIEQGDTLQLKTYFKNTITPLKTNLTNNQNQLATLQKINNLTFRATLNILFTKAKQKRIDLHLEITDHFQMTDEQCTTIEIQLAELINQHQNMKLKLNLTPSGIERMSSE
;
A
#
# COMPACT_ATOMS: atom_id res chain seq x y z
N MET A 1 -27.86 20.18 2.43
CA MET A 1 -28.52 20.24 3.75
C MET A 1 -28.61 21.67 4.29
N LEU A 2 -27.50 22.35 4.59
CA LEU A 2 -27.54 23.69 5.22
C LEU A 2 -28.08 24.80 4.30
N ILE A 3 -27.64 24.83 3.04
CA ILE A 3 -28.16 25.73 2.01
C ILE A 3 -29.65 25.48 1.76
N VAL A 4 -30.06 24.21 1.78
CA VAL A 4 -31.48 23.83 1.62
C VAL A 4 -32.31 24.31 2.82
N ALA A 5 -31.83 24.15 4.04
CA ALA A 5 -32.50 24.65 5.24
C ALA A 5 -32.63 26.19 5.24
N LEU A 6 -31.59 26.91 4.81
CA LEU A 6 -31.60 28.36 4.69
C LEU A 6 -32.60 28.82 3.61
N LEU A 7 -32.64 28.11 2.47
CA LEU A 7 -33.59 28.38 1.39
C LEU A 7 -35.04 28.15 1.84
N VAL A 8 -35.30 27.08 2.59
CA VAL A 8 -36.62 26.81 3.19
C VAL A 8 -37.04 27.94 4.14
N ILE A 9 -36.13 28.45 4.98
CA ILE A 9 -36.42 29.58 5.88
C ILE A 9 -36.76 30.86 5.08
N VAL A 10 -36.01 31.15 4.01
CA VAL A 10 -36.27 32.32 3.16
C VAL A 10 -37.62 32.21 2.45
N VAL A 11 -37.94 31.04 1.90
CA VAL A 11 -39.23 30.80 1.22
C VAL A 11 -40.39 30.90 2.20
N THR A 12 -40.27 30.29 3.38
CA THR A 12 -41.32 30.37 4.42
C THR A 12 -41.52 31.80 4.93
N MET A 13 -40.44 32.57 5.13
CA MET A 13 -40.52 33.99 5.47
C MET A 13 -41.23 34.80 4.38
N TYR A 14 -40.92 34.56 3.10
CA TYR A 14 -41.58 35.25 1.98
C TYR A 14 -43.08 34.95 1.89
N VAL A 15 -43.47 33.69 2.07
CA VAL A 15 -44.88 33.28 2.12
C VAL A 15 -45.61 33.95 3.28
N PHE A 16 -44.97 34.04 4.46
CA PHE A 16 -45.54 34.73 5.62
C PHE A 16 -45.77 36.22 5.35
N ILE A 17 -44.79 36.92 4.78
CA ILE A 17 -44.93 38.34 4.43
C ILE A 17 -46.07 38.56 3.41
N TYR A 18 -46.21 37.67 2.43
CA TYR A 18 -47.29 37.73 1.45
C TYR A 18 -48.69 37.56 2.10
N ILE A 19 -48.83 36.61 3.02
CA ILE A 19 -50.08 36.39 3.78
C ILE A 19 -50.37 37.58 4.69
N GLU A 20 -49.37 38.10 5.39
CA GLU A 20 -49.52 39.27 6.27
C GLU A 20 -50.06 40.49 5.51
N SER A 21 -49.59 40.70 4.28
CA SER A 21 -50.04 41.76 3.36
C SER A 21 -51.48 41.54 2.84
N LEU A 22 -51.86 40.30 2.54
CA LEU A 22 -53.19 40.00 1.98
C LEU A 22 -54.33 40.15 3.00
N TYR A 23 -54.07 39.86 4.27
CA TYR A 23 -55.07 39.84 5.35
C TYR A 23 -54.96 41.03 6.32
N ASP A 24 -54.09 42.01 6.02
CA ASP A 24 -53.91 43.26 6.76
C ASP A 24 -53.67 43.04 8.27
N PHE A 25 -52.67 42.20 8.58
CA PHE A 25 -52.36 41.81 9.95
C PHE A 25 -51.97 43.00 10.84
N PRO A 26 -52.39 43.04 12.11
CA PRO A 26 -51.93 44.04 13.07
C PRO A 26 -50.40 44.10 13.18
N ILE A 27 -49.86 45.32 13.24
CA ILE A 27 -48.40 45.58 13.35
C ILE A 27 -47.72 44.85 14.52
N ALA A 28 -48.47 44.50 15.57
CA ALA A 28 -47.95 43.74 16.71
C ALA A 28 -47.60 42.29 16.34
N ILE A 29 -48.41 41.66 15.48
CA ILE A 29 -48.21 40.27 15.03
C ILE A 29 -47.01 40.20 14.08
N ILE A 30 -46.91 41.15 13.16
CA ILE A 30 -45.77 41.28 12.22
C ILE A 30 -44.46 41.42 13.01
N ARG A 31 -44.43 42.27 14.04
CA ARG A 31 -43.25 42.44 14.91
C ARG A 31 -42.90 41.16 15.67
N PHE A 32 -43.90 40.45 16.20
CA PHE A 32 -43.68 39.20 16.92
C PHE A 32 -43.09 38.12 16.00
N ASN A 33 -43.65 37.94 14.80
CA ASN A 33 -43.14 37.00 13.80
C ASN A 33 -41.71 37.35 13.37
N GLY A 34 -41.40 38.63 13.17
CA GLY A 34 -40.04 39.06 12.84
C GLY A 34 -39.01 38.68 13.91
N ILE A 35 -39.36 38.86 15.19
CA ILE A 35 -38.49 38.43 16.31
C ILE A 35 -38.32 36.91 16.31
N LEU A 36 -39.40 36.16 16.10
CA LEU A 36 -39.38 34.70 16.06
C LEU A 36 -38.50 34.16 14.91
N PHE A 37 -38.59 34.72 13.71
CA PHE A 37 -37.68 34.35 12.62
C PHE A 37 -36.23 34.68 12.93
N ALA A 38 -35.96 35.83 13.56
CA ALA A 38 -34.61 36.22 13.95
C ALA A 38 -34.00 35.25 14.97
N THR A 39 -34.77 34.80 15.96
CA THR A 39 -34.28 33.83 16.97
C THR A 39 -33.96 32.47 16.33
N PHE A 40 -34.83 31.96 15.46
CA PHE A 40 -34.56 30.70 14.72
C PHE A 40 -33.33 30.82 13.82
N PHE A 41 -33.15 31.95 13.15
CA PHE A 41 -31.97 32.18 12.31
C PHE A 41 -30.67 32.16 13.13
N ILE A 42 -30.66 32.82 14.29
CA ILE A 42 -29.52 32.82 15.21
C ILE A 42 -29.24 31.39 15.71
N GLN A 43 -30.28 30.65 16.10
CA GLN A 43 -30.13 29.27 16.55
C GLN A 43 -29.55 28.35 15.46
N LEU A 44 -30.01 28.47 14.22
CA LEU A 44 -29.47 27.74 13.07
C LEU A 44 -27.99 28.06 12.84
N LEU A 45 -27.61 29.33 12.98
CA LEU A 45 -26.23 29.78 12.82
C LEU A 45 -25.32 29.18 13.90
N ILE A 46 -25.76 29.16 15.16
CA ILE A 46 -25.03 28.54 16.27
C ILE A 46 -24.83 27.04 16.02
N ILE A 47 -25.91 26.31 15.68
CA ILE A 47 -25.83 24.86 15.39
C ILE A 47 -24.85 24.58 14.26
N THR A 48 -24.87 25.40 13.21
CA THR A 48 -23.96 25.31 12.06
C THR A 48 -22.50 25.48 12.48
N LEU A 49 -22.21 26.48 13.33
CA LEU A 49 -20.86 26.70 13.84
C LEU A 49 -20.37 25.52 14.68
N ILE A 50 -21.24 24.94 15.51
CA ILE A 50 -20.90 23.77 16.33
C ILE A 50 -20.60 22.56 15.43
N ILE A 51 -21.48 22.23 14.48
CA ILE A 51 -21.30 21.08 13.58
C ILE A 51 -20.03 21.24 12.74
N THR A 52 -19.78 22.43 12.21
CA THR A 52 -18.56 22.67 11.42
C THR A 52 -17.28 22.56 12.27
N ARG A 53 -17.29 23.01 13.52
CA ARG A 53 -16.19 22.82 14.48
C ARG A 53 -15.96 21.35 14.77
N ILE A 54 -17.01 20.59 15.08
CA ILE A 54 -16.94 19.15 15.35
C ILE A 54 -16.38 18.42 14.12
N ASN A 55 -16.92 18.68 12.93
CA ASN A 55 -16.45 18.04 11.70
C ASN A 55 -14.99 18.36 11.39
N LYS A 56 -14.55 19.61 11.60
CA LYS A 56 -13.13 19.99 11.45
C LYS A 56 -12.26 19.23 12.44
N ASN A 57 -12.65 19.16 13.70
CA ASN A 57 -11.90 18.46 14.74
C ASN A 57 -11.83 16.95 14.48
N LEU A 58 -12.95 16.33 14.06
CA LEU A 58 -13.00 14.92 13.68
C LEU A 58 -12.12 14.64 12.46
N MET A 59 -12.16 15.52 11.45
CA MET A 59 -11.32 15.37 10.27
C MET A 59 -9.83 15.52 10.62
N GLU A 60 -9.48 16.48 11.48
CA GLU A 60 -8.10 16.65 11.95
C GLU A 60 -7.63 15.46 12.80
N ALA A 61 -8.47 14.96 13.70
CA ALA A 61 -8.19 13.78 14.52
C ALA A 61 -7.98 12.53 13.64
N ASN A 62 -8.84 12.31 12.64
CA ASN A 62 -8.68 11.23 11.67
C ASN A 62 -7.39 11.37 10.85
N LYS A 63 -7.07 12.58 10.38
CA LYS A 63 -5.80 12.85 9.68
C LYS A 63 -4.59 12.51 10.56
N LYS A 64 -4.58 12.98 11.82
CA LYS A 64 -3.53 12.66 12.79
C LYS A 64 -3.42 11.16 13.05
N ARG A 65 -4.56 10.45 13.15
CA ARG A 65 -4.58 8.99 13.33
C ARG A 65 -3.97 8.27 12.12
N ILE A 66 -4.38 8.61 10.91
CA ILE A 66 -3.85 8.02 9.67
C ILE A 66 -2.34 8.28 9.55
N GLN A 67 -1.89 9.51 9.81
CA GLN A 67 -0.47 9.86 9.79
C GLN A 67 0.33 9.07 10.84
N SER A 68 -0.21 8.91 12.06
CA SER A 68 0.42 8.12 13.12
C SER A 68 0.53 6.64 12.74
N GLU A 69 -0.52 6.05 12.16
CA GLU A 69 -0.50 4.66 11.68
C GLU A 69 0.52 4.48 10.53
N GLN A 70 0.59 5.44 9.60
CA GLN A 70 1.59 5.43 8.53
C GLN A 70 3.01 5.51 9.09
N LEU A 71 3.25 6.40 10.05
CA LEU A 71 4.56 6.54 10.69
C LEU A 71 4.94 5.27 11.45
N LYS A 72 3.99 4.66 12.17
CA LYS A 72 4.22 3.38 12.86
C LYS A 72 4.63 2.28 11.89
N ARG A 73 3.93 2.13 10.76
CA ARG A 73 4.29 1.16 9.72
C ARG A 73 5.69 1.42 9.16
N TYR A 74 6.03 2.69 8.93
CA TYR A 74 7.36 3.07 8.47
C TYR A 74 8.45 2.70 9.49
N ILE A 75 8.26 3.01 10.78
CA ILE A 75 9.19 2.66 11.86
C ILE A 75 9.37 1.14 11.93
N THR A 76 8.28 0.37 11.97
CA THR A 76 8.36 -1.09 11.99
C THR A 76 9.11 -1.65 10.79
N SER A 77 8.90 -1.09 9.58
CA SER A 77 9.65 -1.52 8.40
C SER A 77 11.15 -1.20 8.53
N MET A 78 11.51 -0.04 9.09
CA MET A 78 12.89 0.34 9.32
C MET A 78 13.55 -0.55 10.40
N GLU A 79 12.82 -0.88 11.46
CA GLU A 79 13.28 -1.82 12.49
C GLU A 79 13.55 -3.20 11.90
N THR A 80 12.65 -3.73 11.07
CA THR A 80 12.88 -5.00 10.36
C THR A 80 14.14 -4.95 9.51
N ILE A 81 14.32 -3.91 8.69
CA ILE A 81 15.53 -3.75 7.87
C ILE A 81 16.79 -3.66 8.75
N SER A 82 16.72 -2.96 9.88
CA SER A 82 17.84 -2.84 10.81
C SER A 82 18.19 -4.18 11.47
N MET A 83 17.18 -4.96 11.88
CA MET A 83 17.36 -6.31 12.41
C MET A 83 17.99 -7.23 11.36
N ASP A 84 17.50 -7.21 10.13
CA ASP A 84 18.05 -7.98 9.01
C ASP A 84 19.51 -7.60 8.74
N MET A 85 19.85 -6.31 8.81
CA MET A 85 21.23 -5.84 8.64
C MET A 85 22.14 -6.30 9.79
N SER A 86 21.63 -6.32 11.02
CA SER A 86 22.38 -6.83 12.18
C SER A 86 22.65 -8.33 12.06
N GLN A 87 21.65 -9.10 11.62
CA GLN A 87 21.79 -10.53 11.33
C GLN A 87 22.82 -10.77 10.23
N PHE A 88 22.73 -10.02 9.13
CA PHE A 88 23.71 -10.09 8.04
C PHE A 88 25.14 -9.80 8.53
N LYS A 89 25.33 -8.78 9.39
CA LYS A 89 26.64 -8.46 9.98
C LYS A 89 27.17 -9.62 10.84
N HIS A 90 26.32 -10.21 11.67
CA HIS A 90 26.71 -11.35 12.50
C HIS A 90 27.14 -12.56 11.66
N ASP A 91 26.36 -12.89 10.63
CA ASP A 91 26.67 -14.00 9.72
C ASP A 91 27.98 -13.74 8.96
N TYR A 92 28.22 -12.49 8.55
CA TYR A 92 29.49 -12.08 7.93
C TYR A 92 30.68 -12.26 8.88
N ILE A 93 30.56 -11.85 10.15
CA ILE A 93 31.63 -12.04 11.15
C ILE A 93 31.91 -13.53 11.34
N ASN A 94 30.88 -14.38 11.43
CA ASN A 94 31.07 -15.82 11.61
C ASN A 94 31.79 -16.47 10.42
N ILE A 95 31.49 -16.04 9.19
CA ILE A 95 32.20 -16.49 8.00
C ILE A 95 33.68 -16.10 8.11
N LEU A 96 33.99 -14.85 8.43
CA LEU A 96 35.37 -14.38 8.56
C LEU A 96 36.13 -15.09 9.69
N SER A 97 35.51 -15.29 10.85
CA SER A 97 36.10 -16.02 11.97
C SER A 97 36.40 -17.47 11.61
N SER A 98 35.48 -18.14 10.91
CA SER A 98 35.68 -19.52 10.43
C SER A 98 36.85 -19.59 9.43
N LEU A 99 36.90 -18.66 8.48
CA LEU A 99 38.00 -18.57 7.51
C LEU A 99 39.34 -18.33 8.21
N HIS A 100 39.40 -17.39 9.16
CA HIS A 100 40.60 -17.11 9.93
C HIS A 100 41.07 -18.34 10.71
N GLY A 101 40.16 -19.06 11.38
CA GLY A 101 40.48 -20.28 12.11
C GLY A 101 41.09 -21.37 11.22
N TYR A 102 40.54 -21.59 10.02
CA TYR A 102 41.12 -22.57 9.08
C TYR A 102 42.48 -22.15 8.52
N ILE A 103 42.71 -20.84 8.32
CA ILE A 103 44.01 -20.32 7.87
C ILE A 103 45.08 -20.51 8.95
N GLU A 104 44.80 -20.15 10.20
CA GLU A 104 45.74 -20.30 11.33
C GLU A 104 46.13 -21.76 11.58
N GLN A 105 45.18 -22.69 11.39
CA GLN A 105 45.42 -24.13 11.56
C GLN A 105 46.13 -24.78 10.36
N GLY A 106 46.32 -24.06 9.25
CA GLY A 106 46.89 -24.60 8.01
C GLY A 106 46.01 -25.66 7.31
N ASP A 107 44.74 -25.79 7.70
CA ASP A 107 43.82 -26.81 7.18
C ASP A 107 43.18 -26.35 5.86
N THR A 108 43.95 -26.47 4.79
CA THR A 108 43.53 -26.11 3.42
C THR A 108 42.38 -26.97 2.89
N LEU A 109 42.19 -28.19 3.41
CA LEU A 109 41.13 -29.10 2.97
C LEU A 109 39.77 -28.67 3.54
N GLN A 110 39.71 -28.35 4.84
CA GLN A 110 38.49 -27.83 5.44
C GLN A 110 38.14 -26.43 4.94
N LEU A 111 39.13 -25.57 4.73
CA LEU A 111 38.92 -24.26 4.12
C LEU A 111 38.23 -24.37 2.74
N LYS A 112 38.73 -25.26 1.88
CA LYS A 112 38.16 -25.52 0.54
C LYS A 112 36.74 -26.06 0.62
N THR A 113 36.47 -26.93 1.60
CA THR A 113 35.15 -27.52 1.82
C THR A 113 34.14 -26.47 2.31
N TYR A 114 34.53 -25.65 3.28
CA TYR A 114 33.73 -24.53 3.79
C TYR A 114 33.43 -23.50 2.69
N PHE A 115 34.41 -23.17 1.86
CA PHE A 115 34.21 -22.27 0.72
C PHE A 115 33.20 -22.82 -0.29
N LYS A 116 33.28 -24.12 -0.61
CA LYS A 116 32.37 -24.76 -1.56
C LYS A 116 30.95 -24.90 -1.01
N ASN A 117 30.80 -25.20 0.28
CA ASN A 117 29.50 -25.52 0.89
C ASN A 117 28.76 -24.30 1.45
N THR A 118 29.48 -23.26 1.86
CA THR A 118 28.88 -22.08 2.53
C THR A 118 28.95 -20.85 1.64
N ILE A 119 30.15 -20.50 1.17
CA ILE A 119 30.38 -19.23 0.44
C ILE A 119 29.86 -19.31 -1.00
N THR A 120 30.10 -20.43 -1.69
CA THR A 120 29.65 -20.58 -3.08
C THR A 120 28.12 -20.51 -3.22
N PRO A 121 27.32 -21.21 -2.41
CA PRO A 121 25.86 -21.09 -2.46
C PRO A 121 25.36 -19.71 -2.00
N LEU A 122 26.02 -19.05 -1.05
CA LEU A 122 25.67 -17.69 -0.65
C LEU A 122 25.81 -16.73 -1.83
N LYS A 123 26.93 -16.81 -2.56
CA LYS A 123 27.19 -15.99 -3.76
C LYS A 123 26.12 -16.22 -4.83
N THR A 124 25.81 -17.48 -5.17
CA THR A 124 24.82 -17.78 -6.20
C THR A 124 23.44 -17.25 -5.82
N ASN A 125 23.02 -17.40 -4.57
CA ASN A 125 21.75 -16.85 -4.09
C ASN A 125 21.69 -15.32 -4.18
N LEU A 126 22.76 -14.61 -3.83
CA LEU A 126 22.83 -13.15 -3.94
C LEU A 126 22.74 -12.70 -5.41
N THR A 127 23.51 -13.33 -6.30
CA THR A 127 23.48 -13.03 -7.74
C THR A 127 22.13 -13.35 -8.36
N ASN A 128 21.48 -14.46 -7.99
CA ASN A 128 20.16 -14.81 -8.50
C ASN A 128 19.10 -13.77 -8.11
N ASN A 129 19.10 -13.31 -6.85
CA ASN A 129 18.18 -12.26 -6.40
C ASN A 129 18.43 -10.93 -7.15
N GLN A 130 19.68 -10.56 -7.41
CA GLN A 130 20.03 -9.38 -8.20
C GLN A 130 19.55 -9.49 -9.65
N ASN A 131 19.75 -10.64 -10.28
CA ASN A 131 19.30 -10.90 -11.64
C ASN A 131 17.77 -10.84 -11.74
N GLN A 132 17.05 -11.43 -10.79
CA GLN A 132 15.60 -11.38 -10.73
C GLN A 132 15.09 -9.93 -10.58
N LEU A 133 15.71 -9.13 -9.72
CA LEU A 133 15.39 -7.71 -9.57
C LEU A 133 15.64 -6.94 -10.88
N ALA A 134 16.78 -7.18 -11.54
CA ALA A 134 17.10 -6.57 -12.82
C ALA A 134 16.11 -6.97 -13.92
N THR A 135 15.63 -8.22 -13.92
CA THR A 135 14.57 -8.67 -14.83
C THR A 135 13.28 -7.90 -14.57
N LEU A 136 12.83 -7.80 -13.32
CA LEU A 136 11.63 -7.04 -12.98
C LEU A 136 11.75 -5.55 -13.31
N GLN A 137 12.95 -4.96 -13.28
CA GLN A 137 13.18 -3.58 -13.68
C GLN A 137 12.94 -3.31 -15.18
N LYS A 138 12.98 -4.34 -16.04
CA LYS A 138 12.66 -4.23 -17.47
C LYS A 138 11.16 -3.94 -17.73
N ILE A 139 10.32 -4.12 -16.72
CA ILE A 139 8.88 -3.86 -16.79
C ILE A 139 8.62 -2.38 -16.49
N ASN A 140 8.00 -1.66 -17.44
CA ASN A 140 7.73 -0.23 -17.28
C ASN A 140 6.60 0.09 -16.28
N ASN A 141 5.69 -0.84 -16.01
CA ASN A 141 4.58 -0.65 -15.08
C ASN A 141 5.01 -0.91 -13.62
N LEU A 142 5.04 0.15 -12.80
CA LEU A 142 5.45 0.10 -11.39
C LEU A 142 4.52 -0.78 -10.53
N THR A 143 3.20 -0.68 -10.74
CA THR A 143 2.20 -1.44 -9.99
C THR A 143 2.39 -2.93 -10.24
N PHE A 144 2.51 -3.32 -11.49
CA PHE A 144 2.72 -4.70 -11.89
C PHE A 144 4.04 -5.27 -11.34
N ARG A 145 5.13 -4.48 -11.37
CA ARG A 145 6.40 -4.84 -10.70
C ARG A 145 6.24 -5.11 -9.21
N ALA A 146 5.47 -4.29 -8.51
CA ALA A 146 5.22 -4.46 -7.09
C ALA A 146 4.44 -5.75 -6.82
N THR A 147 3.39 -6.03 -7.60
CA THR A 147 2.61 -7.26 -7.47
C THR A 147 3.45 -8.51 -7.73
N LEU A 148 4.27 -8.50 -8.80
CA LEU A 148 5.18 -9.61 -9.09
C LEU A 148 6.14 -9.87 -7.93
N ASN A 149 6.77 -8.85 -7.35
CA ASN A 149 7.64 -9.01 -6.18
C ASN A 149 6.94 -9.67 -4.98
N ILE A 150 5.68 -9.31 -4.73
CA ILE A 150 4.85 -9.95 -3.69
C ILE A 150 4.63 -11.42 -4.02
N LEU A 151 4.28 -11.74 -5.26
CA LEU A 151 4.07 -13.12 -5.72
C LEU A 151 5.34 -13.96 -5.64
N PHE A 152 6.49 -13.43 -6.04
CA PHE A 152 7.79 -14.09 -5.89
C PHE A 152 8.12 -14.37 -4.42
N THR A 153 7.91 -13.39 -3.55
CA THR A 153 8.12 -13.55 -2.11
C THR A 153 7.23 -14.66 -1.55
N LYS A 154 5.96 -14.69 -1.95
CA LYS A 154 4.99 -15.72 -1.56
C LYS A 154 5.36 -17.11 -2.10
N ALA A 155 5.81 -17.19 -3.35
CA ALA A 155 6.31 -18.43 -3.96
C ALA A 155 7.51 -18.97 -3.16
N LYS A 156 8.47 -18.11 -2.81
CA LYS A 156 9.64 -18.46 -1.99
C LYS A 156 9.25 -18.96 -0.60
N GLN A 157 8.28 -18.33 0.06
CA GLN A 157 7.73 -18.81 1.34
C GLN A 157 7.11 -20.22 1.22
N LYS A 158 6.52 -20.54 0.06
CA LYS A 158 5.99 -21.87 -0.27
C LYS A 158 7.05 -22.85 -0.81
N ARG A 159 8.35 -22.50 -0.74
CA ARG A 159 9.47 -23.28 -1.29
C ARG A 159 9.33 -23.59 -2.78
N ILE A 160 8.74 -22.66 -3.53
CA ILE A 160 8.68 -22.69 -4.99
C ILE A 160 9.83 -21.84 -5.52
N ASP A 161 10.71 -22.44 -6.32
CA ASP A 161 11.81 -21.74 -6.98
C ASP A 161 11.30 -21.22 -8.33
N LEU A 162 10.85 -19.96 -8.33
CA LEU A 162 10.25 -19.30 -9.49
C LEU A 162 11.32 -18.49 -10.22
N HIS A 163 11.58 -18.82 -11.48
CA HIS A 163 12.45 -18.06 -12.36
C HIS A 163 11.63 -17.47 -13.51
N LEU A 164 11.73 -16.17 -13.71
CA LEU A 164 11.02 -15.46 -14.76
C LEU A 164 12.03 -14.78 -15.67
N GLU A 165 11.94 -15.11 -16.95
CA GLU A 165 12.72 -14.46 -18.00
C GLU A 165 11.83 -13.46 -18.75
N ILE A 166 12.42 -12.31 -19.08
CA ILE A 166 11.78 -11.28 -19.91
C ILE A 166 12.71 -11.04 -21.08
N THR A 167 12.27 -11.50 -22.24
CA THR A 167 13.08 -11.53 -23.47
C THR A 167 13.27 -10.13 -24.04
N ASP A 168 12.29 -9.23 -23.92
CA ASP A 168 12.31 -7.87 -24.49
C ASP A 168 11.73 -6.78 -23.58
N HIS A 169 12.12 -5.52 -23.80
CA HIS A 169 11.43 -4.37 -23.20
C HIS A 169 10.09 -4.17 -23.91
N PHE A 170 8.98 -4.61 -23.30
CA PHE A 170 7.64 -4.40 -23.86
C PHE A 170 6.77 -3.58 -22.91
N GLN A 171 5.89 -2.75 -23.48
CA GLN A 171 4.84 -2.04 -22.75
C GLN A 171 3.62 -2.96 -22.67
N MET A 172 3.25 -3.39 -21.47
CA MET A 172 2.01 -4.15 -21.22
C MET A 172 0.86 -3.21 -20.88
N THR A 173 -0.32 -3.49 -21.42
CA THR A 173 -1.56 -2.82 -20.98
C THR A 173 -1.97 -3.30 -19.59
N ASP A 174 -2.75 -2.50 -18.86
CA ASP A 174 -3.21 -2.86 -17.50
C ASP A 174 -4.00 -4.19 -17.46
N GLU A 175 -4.73 -4.50 -18.54
CA GLU A 175 -5.48 -5.74 -18.70
C GLU A 175 -4.57 -6.98 -18.84
N GLN A 176 -3.47 -6.86 -19.58
CA GLN A 176 -2.46 -7.92 -19.70
C GLN A 176 -1.75 -8.16 -18.37
N CYS A 177 -1.38 -7.09 -17.66
CA CYS A 177 -0.79 -7.17 -16.32
C CYS A 177 -1.71 -7.94 -15.36
N THR A 178 -3.00 -7.58 -15.32
CA THR A 178 -3.98 -8.21 -14.42
C THR A 178 -4.16 -9.69 -14.74
N THR A 179 -4.20 -10.06 -16.02
CA THR A 179 -4.33 -11.46 -16.45
C THR A 179 -3.13 -12.30 -16.01
N ILE A 180 -1.92 -11.77 -16.17
CA ILE A 180 -0.68 -12.43 -15.76
C ILE A 180 -0.60 -12.54 -14.23
N GLU A 181 -1.00 -11.51 -13.48
CA GLU A 181 -1.06 -11.55 -12.01
C GLU A 181 -1.96 -12.69 -11.51
N ILE A 182 -3.16 -12.83 -12.09
CA ILE A 182 -4.11 -13.89 -11.73
C ILE A 182 -3.54 -15.27 -12.05
N GLN A 183 -2.99 -15.45 -13.26
CA GLN A 183 -2.39 -16.73 -13.68
C GLN A 183 -1.23 -17.15 -12.76
N LEU A 184 -0.32 -16.24 -12.43
CA LEU A 184 0.78 -16.51 -11.49
C LEU A 184 0.27 -16.83 -10.09
N ALA A 185 -0.70 -16.05 -9.59
CA ALA A 185 -1.26 -16.27 -8.25
C ALA A 185 -1.94 -17.63 -8.12
N GLU A 186 -2.66 -18.06 -9.16
CA GLU A 186 -3.29 -19.37 -9.24
C GLU A 186 -2.24 -20.49 -9.29
N LEU A 187 -1.22 -20.35 -10.14
CA LEU A 187 -0.15 -21.32 -10.27
C LEU A 187 0.65 -21.51 -8.96
N ILE A 188 0.92 -20.42 -8.24
CA ILE A 188 1.57 -20.45 -6.90
C ILE A 188 0.65 -21.07 -5.84
N ASN A 189 -0.67 -21.03 -6.03
CA ASN A 189 -1.62 -21.66 -5.12
C ASN A 189 -1.83 -23.15 -5.40
N GLN A 190 -1.76 -23.58 -6.65
CA GLN A 190 -1.95 -24.98 -7.04
C GLN A 190 -0.70 -25.85 -6.82
N HIS A 191 0.50 -25.26 -6.73
CA HIS A 191 1.75 -25.99 -6.58
C HIS A 191 2.43 -25.77 -5.21
N GLN A 192 3.17 -26.79 -4.76
CA GLN A 192 4.09 -26.74 -3.62
C GLN A 192 5.37 -27.52 -3.95
N ASN A 193 6.52 -27.07 -3.44
CA ASN A 193 7.83 -27.73 -3.62
C ASN A 193 8.18 -28.03 -5.09
N MET A 194 8.08 -27.03 -5.98
CA MET A 194 8.37 -27.18 -7.41
C MET A 194 9.30 -26.08 -7.91
N LYS A 195 10.10 -26.38 -8.93
CA LYS A 195 10.82 -25.38 -9.71
C LYS A 195 10.01 -24.99 -10.95
N LEU A 196 9.86 -23.70 -11.19
CA LEU A 196 9.06 -23.17 -12.28
C LEU A 196 9.86 -22.12 -13.04
N LYS A 197 10.20 -22.43 -14.30
CA LYS A 197 10.73 -21.47 -15.26
C LYS A 197 9.60 -20.96 -16.13
N LEU A 198 9.35 -19.66 -16.10
CA LEU A 198 8.29 -19.00 -16.84
C LEU A 198 8.88 -17.92 -17.76
N ASN A 199 8.43 -17.88 -19.01
CA ASN A 199 8.68 -16.75 -19.89
C ASN A 199 7.51 -15.79 -19.83
N LEU A 200 7.79 -14.50 -19.69
CA LEU A 200 6.77 -13.47 -19.78
C LEU A 200 6.78 -12.88 -21.20
N THR A 201 5.69 -13.09 -21.93
CA THR A 201 5.48 -12.53 -23.28
C THR A 201 4.31 -11.54 -23.25
N PRO A 202 4.18 -10.65 -24.26
CA PRO A 202 3.02 -9.76 -24.37
C PRO A 202 1.67 -10.49 -24.43
N SER A 203 1.67 -11.77 -24.79
CA SER A 203 0.48 -12.64 -24.86
C SER A 203 0.16 -13.39 -23.56
N GLY A 204 1.03 -13.35 -22.54
CA GLY A 204 0.79 -13.99 -21.24
C GLY A 204 2.02 -14.71 -20.66
N ILE A 205 1.76 -15.77 -19.90
CA ILE A 205 2.80 -16.60 -19.29
C ILE A 205 2.98 -17.90 -20.08
N GLU A 206 4.19 -18.14 -20.57
CA GLU A 206 4.55 -19.43 -21.17
C GLU A 206 5.45 -20.23 -20.24
N ARG A 207 5.11 -21.49 -19.97
CA ARG A 207 5.90 -22.36 -19.10
C ARG A 207 7.09 -22.94 -19.89
N MET A 208 8.30 -22.54 -19.54
CA MET A 208 9.54 -23.05 -20.15
C MET A 208 10.00 -24.34 -19.46
N SER A 209 9.18 -25.40 -19.55
CA SER A 209 9.42 -26.75 -19.00
C SER A 209 9.64 -26.84 -17.47
N SER A 210 9.25 -27.97 -16.90
CA SER A 210 9.53 -28.35 -15.52
C SER A 210 10.71 -29.32 -15.48
N GLU A 211 11.76 -28.97 -14.74
CA GLU A 211 12.72 -29.94 -14.17
C GLU A 211 12.42 -30.14 -12.68
#